data_AF-A0A835YDG8-F1
#
_entry.id   AF-A0A835YDG8-F1
#
_cell.length_a   1.000
_cell.length_b   1.000
_cell.length_c   1.000
_cell.angle_alpha   90.00
_cell.angle_beta   90.00
_cell.angle_gamma   90.00
#
_symmetry.space_group_name_H-M   'P 1'
#
loop_
_entity.id
_entity.type
_entity.pdbx_description
1 polymer ?
#
loop_
_entity_poly.entity_id
_entity_poly.type
_entity_poly.pdbx_seq_one_letter_code
_entity_poly.pdbx_strand_id
1 'polypeptide(L)'
;MSHVGLYFPGWFDTGSTSQDFYINTATIDLTGVTHVYYAFLHINKGPEYTLYDAWHQLDTVVGLRQRFPGLQVMLSIGGGGFSRAIWSSMAASAPSRAAFVASCLDWLARSGADGLDLDWEFPASSDKANLVSLAAELRSALDGLGANSAGRPFGLSAAVPGYAGDTGGLDLVRLGPYLDTWNIMSYELADPCYQDPFTNFHTGWTLVSQGLQPYLKAGLPRDKLVLGLAFYGHGYTLVDAGDSGFMAPSLVTNSACNKQDLPSYRAILAALARDGGTVHYDAGEKAAYWLLGRRWVGFDTPQSLEAKMQAAEALGMGGVMIWDVTLDSLDQQLLSAVTAEASPGPGPGPSPSPKPSPSPKPSPSPKPSPSPDPSPGPDEGPGCGDGQVRSGRCSGAKECCSKWGYCGTTRAHCAKDCRGGACWAASPPPKRSPKPSPTPSPTDGGKMCGDGKIGNGKCPLKKQCCSQWGYCGKTKRYCGEGCAGGACWD
;
A
#
# COMPACT_ATOMS: atom_id res chain seq x y z
N MET A 1 -2.88 12.78 -3.73
CA MET A 1 -1.87 12.23 -2.79
C MET A 1 -0.97 13.36 -2.29
N SER A 2 -0.46 13.32 -1.05
CA SER A 2 0.34 14.43 -0.45
C SER A 2 1.77 14.05 -0.09
N HIS A 3 2.11 12.76 -0.12
CA HIS A 3 3.45 12.26 0.20
C HIS A 3 4.13 11.70 -1.06
N VAL A 4 5.27 12.26 -1.45
CA VAL A 4 6.17 11.69 -2.45
C VAL A 4 7.55 11.60 -1.81
N GLY A 5 7.87 10.38 -1.40
CA GLY A 5 9.12 10.02 -0.75
C GLY A 5 10.16 9.50 -1.73
N LEU A 6 11.41 9.95 -1.61
CA LEU A 6 12.51 9.47 -2.46
C LEU A 6 13.71 9.08 -1.61
N TYR A 7 14.13 7.81 -1.67
CA TYR A 7 15.33 7.34 -1.00
C TYR A 7 16.60 7.81 -1.71
N PHE A 8 17.56 8.29 -0.90
CA PHE A 8 18.92 8.65 -1.28
C PHE A 8 19.89 7.71 -0.56
N PRO A 9 20.41 6.68 -1.23
CA PRO A 9 21.35 5.76 -0.62
C PRO A 9 22.71 6.43 -0.39
N GLY A 10 23.30 6.36 0.80
CA GLY A 10 24.56 7.00 1.16
C GLY A 10 25.75 6.52 0.32
N TRP A 11 25.64 5.37 -0.34
CA TRP A 11 26.61 4.91 -1.33
C TRP A 11 26.43 5.51 -2.73
N PHE A 12 25.59 6.54 -2.91
CA PHE A 12 25.49 7.24 -4.18
C PHE A 12 26.83 7.86 -4.59
N ASP A 13 27.07 7.94 -5.91
CA ASP A 13 28.25 8.59 -6.48
C ASP A 13 27.86 9.91 -7.17
N THR A 14 28.69 10.93 -7.05
CA THR A 14 28.53 12.22 -7.75
C THR A 14 29.64 12.47 -8.78
N GLY A 15 30.64 11.59 -8.86
CA GLY A 15 31.85 11.77 -9.65
C GLY A 15 31.82 11.19 -11.06
N SER A 16 31.09 10.10 -11.32
CA SER A 16 31.08 9.47 -12.65
C SER A 16 29.71 8.93 -13.08
N THR A 17 29.25 9.39 -14.25
CA THR A 17 28.01 8.96 -14.91
C THR A 17 28.00 7.48 -15.33
N SER A 18 29.15 6.81 -15.32
CA SER A 18 29.27 5.39 -15.69
C SER A 18 29.06 4.43 -14.53
N GLN A 19 28.82 4.92 -13.31
CA GLN A 19 28.63 4.07 -12.12
C GLN A 19 27.15 3.76 -11.87
N ASP A 20 26.89 2.56 -11.34
CA ASP A 20 25.55 2.01 -11.06
C ASP A 20 24.72 2.85 -10.06
N PHE A 21 25.33 3.83 -9.38
CA PHE A 21 24.69 4.66 -8.35
C PHE A 21 24.90 6.17 -8.54
N TYR A 22 25.18 6.59 -9.78
CA TYR A 22 25.44 8.00 -10.05
C TYR A 22 24.20 8.89 -9.90
N ILE A 23 24.38 10.03 -9.23
CA ILE A 23 23.46 11.17 -9.22
C ILE A 23 24.23 12.48 -9.45
N ASN A 24 23.60 13.41 -10.14
CA ASN A 24 24.11 14.78 -10.24
C ASN A 24 23.30 15.70 -9.33
N THR A 25 23.81 15.97 -8.13
CA THR A 25 23.11 16.81 -7.14
C THR A 25 22.98 18.28 -7.58
N ALA A 26 23.76 18.73 -8.55
CA ALA A 26 23.65 20.08 -9.12
C ALA A 26 22.49 20.19 -10.12
N THR A 27 22.13 19.12 -10.82
CA THR A 27 21.10 19.15 -11.87
C THR A 27 19.83 18.38 -11.51
N ILE A 28 19.86 17.53 -10.48
CA ILE A 28 18.68 16.76 -10.05
C ILE A 28 17.49 17.69 -9.80
N ASP A 29 16.34 17.35 -10.37
CA ASP A 29 15.07 18.02 -10.11
C ASP A 29 14.25 17.23 -9.09
N LEU A 30 13.91 17.86 -7.97
CA LEU A 30 13.08 17.29 -6.91
C LEU A 30 11.73 17.98 -6.83
N THR A 31 11.32 18.71 -7.87
CA THR A 31 10.00 19.32 -7.95
C THR A 31 8.91 18.25 -7.80
N GLY A 32 8.01 18.43 -6.84
CA GLY A 32 6.96 17.46 -6.50
C GLY A 32 7.38 16.38 -5.50
N VAL A 33 8.67 16.25 -5.17
CA VAL A 33 9.14 15.42 -4.04
C VAL A 33 8.92 16.18 -2.74
N THR A 34 8.28 15.54 -1.77
CA THR A 34 8.02 16.16 -0.46
C THR A 34 9.00 15.69 0.60
N HIS A 35 9.46 14.44 0.53
CA HIS A 35 10.38 13.85 1.48
C HIS A 35 11.57 13.21 0.77
N VAL A 36 12.78 13.44 1.29
CA VAL A 36 13.95 12.61 0.98
C VAL A 36 14.34 11.80 2.18
N TYR A 37 14.60 10.53 1.95
CA TYR A 37 15.03 9.57 2.96
C TYR A 37 16.52 9.30 2.78
N TYR A 38 17.36 9.82 3.66
CA TYR A 38 18.80 9.56 3.62
C TYR A 38 19.08 8.18 4.20
N ALA A 39 19.43 7.23 3.32
CA ALA A 39 19.60 5.82 3.62
C ALA A 39 21.08 5.40 3.53
N PHE A 40 21.84 5.18 4.60
CA PHE A 40 21.36 5.00 5.95
C PHE A 40 22.32 5.58 6.96
N LEU A 41 21.77 5.93 8.11
CA LEU A 41 22.50 5.87 9.36
C LEU A 41 22.45 4.43 9.89
N HIS A 42 23.49 4.02 10.58
CA HIS A 42 23.60 2.69 11.20
C HIS A 42 23.77 2.80 12.70
N ILE A 43 23.46 1.71 13.42
CA ILE A 43 23.56 1.64 14.88
C ILE A 43 24.86 0.93 15.26
N ASN A 44 25.71 1.57 16.06
CA ASN A 44 26.88 0.92 16.62
C ASN A 44 26.46 -0.16 17.62
N LYS A 45 27.15 -1.31 17.58
CA LYS A 45 26.98 -2.34 18.61
C LYS A 45 27.71 -1.91 19.88
N GLY A 46 26.99 -1.76 20.98
CA GLY A 46 27.57 -1.41 22.28
C GLY A 46 26.50 -0.91 23.24
N PRO A 47 26.85 -0.64 24.51
CA PRO A 47 25.87 -0.15 25.50
C PRO A 47 25.24 1.19 25.12
N GLU A 48 25.91 1.96 24.25
CA GLU A 48 25.52 3.31 23.85
C GLU A 48 24.59 3.35 22.63
N TYR A 49 24.59 2.30 21.79
CA TYR A 49 23.78 2.18 20.58
C TYR A 49 23.69 3.46 19.73
N THR A 50 24.83 4.14 19.56
CA THR A 50 24.89 5.42 18.85
C THR A 50 24.74 5.24 17.34
N LEU A 51 24.05 6.20 16.72
CA LEU A 51 23.97 6.31 15.29
C LEU A 51 25.29 6.81 14.69
N TYR A 52 25.64 6.31 13.51
CA TYR A 52 26.74 6.80 12.70
C TYR A 52 26.37 6.80 11.21
N ASP A 53 26.96 7.73 10.45
CA ASP A 53 26.88 7.77 8.99
C ASP A 53 28.10 7.08 8.41
N ALA A 54 27.92 5.91 7.80
CA ALA A 54 29.03 5.13 7.23
C ALA A 54 29.57 5.72 5.92
N TRP A 55 28.81 6.62 5.28
CA TRP A 55 29.11 7.13 3.94
C TRP A 55 29.43 8.61 3.90
N HIS A 56 29.10 9.36 4.95
CA HIS A 56 29.38 10.79 5.09
C HIS A 56 28.74 11.64 3.97
N GLN A 57 27.54 11.26 3.51
CA GLN A 57 26.80 11.95 2.46
C GLN A 57 25.59 12.74 2.98
N LEU A 58 25.32 12.73 4.28
CA LEU A 58 24.15 13.41 4.85
C LEU A 58 24.13 14.91 4.52
N ASP A 59 25.26 15.59 4.66
CA ASP A 59 25.36 17.03 4.39
C ASP A 59 25.06 17.36 2.92
N THR A 60 25.43 16.47 1.99
CA THR A 60 25.10 16.59 0.57
C THR A 60 23.59 16.57 0.36
N VAL A 61 22.88 15.65 1.02
CA VAL A 61 21.41 15.52 0.90
C VAL A 61 20.69 16.67 1.59
N VAL A 62 21.12 17.06 2.80
CA VAL A 62 20.58 18.24 3.49
C VAL A 62 20.77 19.51 2.66
N GLY A 63 21.92 19.64 1.99
CA GLY A 63 22.25 20.76 1.11
C GLY A 63 21.28 20.96 -0.05
N LEU A 64 20.54 19.92 -0.47
CA LEU A 64 19.53 20.03 -1.52
C LEU A 64 18.41 21.03 -1.17
N ARG A 65 18.20 21.34 0.11
CA ARG A 65 17.24 22.39 0.54
C ARG A 65 17.58 23.78 0.03
N GLN A 66 18.83 24.05 -0.35
CA GLN A 66 19.19 25.32 -0.98
C GLN A 66 18.43 25.54 -2.30
N ARG A 67 18.11 24.45 -3.02
CA ARG A 67 17.34 24.46 -4.26
C ARG A 67 15.86 24.11 -4.01
N PHE A 68 15.58 23.28 -3.00
CA PHE A 68 14.24 22.80 -2.66
C PHE A 68 13.89 23.08 -1.18
N PRO A 69 13.61 24.34 -0.81
CA PRO A 69 13.50 24.75 0.61
C PRO A 69 12.34 24.10 1.38
N GLY A 70 11.32 23.58 0.69
CA GLY A 70 10.20 22.85 1.29
C GLY A 70 10.45 21.36 1.52
N LEU A 71 11.62 20.84 1.13
CA LEU A 71 11.93 19.41 1.20
C LEU A 71 12.13 18.96 2.66
N GLN A 72 11.42 17.91 3.04
CA GLN A 72 11.63 17.25 4.33
C GLN A 72 12.74 16.21 4.20
N VAL A 73 13.74 16.27 5.08
CA VAL A 73 14.84 15.29 5.12
C VAL A 73 14.60 14.35 6.29
N MET A 74 14.43 13.07 6.00
CA MET A 74 14.23 11.99 6.97
C MET A 74 15.54 11.21 7.10
N LEU A 75 15.94 10.92 8.34
CA LEU A 75 17.10 10.07 8.61
C LEU A 75 16.65 8.61 8.64
N SER A 76 16.93 7.86 7.58
CA SER A 76 16.63 6.43 7.54
C SER A 76 17.71 5.64 8.25
N ILE A 77 17.30 4.76 9.16
CA ILE A 77 18.20 4.00 10.02
C ILE A 77 18.01 2.52 9.69
N GLY A 78 19.10 1.80 9.41
CA GLY A 78 19.06 0.35 9.17
C GLY A 78 19.19 -0.04 7.70
N GLY A 79 18.14 -0.64 7.13
CA GLY A 79 18.09 -1.22 5.78
C GLY A 79 18.40 -2.72 5.73
N GLY A 80 18.06 -3.37 4.61
CA GLY A 80 18.17 -4.82 4.42
C GLY A 80 19.58 -5.41 4.59
N GLY A 81 20.62 -4.59 4.41
CA GLY A 81 22.02 -4.96 4.67
C GLY A 81 22.46 -4.85 6.14
N PHE A 82 21.65 -4.26 7.01
CA PHE A 82 22.01 -3.97 8.40
C PHE A 82 21.63 -5.13 9.36
N SER A 83 22.31 -5.18 10.50
CA SER A 83 22.17 -6.31 11.43
C SER A 83 20.85 -6.29 12.21
N ARG A 84 19.96 -7.25 11.90
CA ARG A 84 18.78 -7.55 12.73
C ARG A 84 19.10 -7.79 14.20
N ALA A 85 20.23 -8.43 14.50
CA ALA A 85 20.63 -8.71 15.89
C ALA A 85 21.00 -7.44 16.68
N ILE A 86 21.57 -6.43 16.00
CA ILE A 86 21.84 -5.12 16.63
C ILE A 86 20.53 -4.41 16.91
N TRP A 87 19.58 -4.40 15.97
CA TRP A 87 18.23 -3.88 16.20
C TRP A 87 17.56 -4.53 17.42
N SER A 88 17.49 -5.87 17.46
CA SER A 88 16.89 -6.59 18.59
C SER A 88 17.56 -6.26 19.92
N SER A 89 18.90 -6.20 19.95
CA SER A 89 19.65 -5.89 21.19
C SER A 89 19.43 -4.45 21.66
N MET A 90 19.37 -3.50 20.73
CA MET A 90 19.08 -2.08 21.03
C MET A 90 17.67 -1.92 21.58
N ALA A 91 16.68 -2.56 20.95
CA ALA A 91 15.27 -2.41 21.35
C ALA A 91 14.92 -3.14 22.67
N ALA A 92 15.74 -4.10 23.10
CA ALA A 92 15.43 -5.06 24.16
C ALA A 92 15.18 -4.48 25.57
N SER A 93 15.74 -3.30 25.90
CA SER A 93 15.67 -2.74 27.25
C SER A 93 15.41 -1.23 27.22
N ALA A 94 14.79 -0.69 28.27
CA ALA A 94 14.56 0.75 28.36
C ALA A 94 15.86 1.59 28.34
N PRO A 95 16.96 1.20 29.03
CA PRO A 95 18.22 1.94 28.95
C PRO A 95 18.83 1.95 27.54
N SER A 96 18.81 0.82 26.83
CA SER A 96 19.37 0.74 25.48
C SER A 96 18.56 1.55 24.47
N ARG A 97 17.22 1.52 24.57
CA ARG A 97 16.36 2.38 23.75
C ARG A 97 16.57 3.85 24.06
N ALA A 98 16.68 4.24 25.33
CA ALA A 98 16.95 5.61 25.72
C ALA A 98 18.27 6.14 25.14
N ALA A 99 19.33 5.32 25.13
CA ALA A 99 20.61 5.68 24.52
C ALA A 99 20.49 5.88 23.00
N PHE A 100 19.79 4.98 22.31
CA PHE A 100 19.49 5.11 20.88
C PHE A 100 18.66 6.37 20.57
N VAL A 101 17.56 6.60 21.32
CA VAL A 101 16.69 7.78 21.18
C VAL A 101 17.50 9.07 21.35
N ALA A 102 18.37 9.14 22.37
CA ALA A 102 19.25 10.28 22.57
C ALA A 102 20.17 10.50 21.36
N SER A 103 20.73 9.42 20.80
CA SER A 103 21.57 9.52 19.60
C SER A 103 20.78 10.00 18.38
N CYS A 104 19.52 9.59 18.20
CA CYS A 104 18.65 10.09 17.14
C CYS A 104 18.42 11.60 17.26
N LEU A 105 18.10 12.10 18.46
CA LEU A 105 17.91 13.53 18.70
C LEU A 105 19.19 14.34 18.41
N ASP A 106 20.35 13.81 18.80
CA ASP A 106 21.65 14.40 18.50
C ASP A 106 21.87 14.57 16.99
N TRP A 107 21.54 13.56 16.19
CA TRP A 107 21.67 13.63 14.73
C TRP A 107 20.67 14.60 14.10
N LEU A 108 19.43 14.66 14.58
CA LEU A 108 18.45 15.66 14.15
C LEU A 108 18.94 17.09 14.44
N ALA A 109 19.50 17.31 15.64
CA ALA A 109 20.02 18.61 16.03
C ALA A 109 21.25 19.04 15.18
N ARG A 110 22.14 18.10 14.87
CA ARG A 110 23.38 18.37 14.09
C ARG A 110 23.11 18.61 12.60
N SER A 111 22.21 17.85 12.01
CA SER A 111 21.93 17.88 10.57
C SER A 111 20.82 18.86 10.19
N GLY A 112 19.94 19.21 11.13
CA GLY A 112 18.73 19.97 10.85
C GLY A 112 17.64 19.16 10.12
N ALA A 113 17.76 17.83 10.02
CA ALA A 113 16.75 16.95 9.46
C ALA A 113 15.39 17.06 10.18
N ASP A 114 14.30 16.64 9.51
CA ASP A 114 12.92 16.83 9.97
C ASP A 114 12.31 15.57 10.60
N GLY A 115 13.03 14.46 10.66
CA GLY A 115 12.46 13.26 11.21
C GLY A 115 13.32 12.02 11.06
N LEU A 116 12.76 10.91 11.54
CA LEU A 116 13.39 9.61 11.57
C LEU A 116 12.55 8.63 10.76
N ASP A 117 13.22 7.74 10.05
CA ASP A 117 12.62 6.63 9.33
C ASP A 117 13.26 5.32 9.81
N LEU A 118 12.45 4.45 10.40
CA LEU A 118 12.92 3.19 10.95
C LEU A 118 12.88 2.11 9.87
N ASP A 119 14.04 1.62 9.45
CA ASP A 119 14.16 0.55 8.47
C ASP A 119 14.77 -0.71 9.10
N TRP A 120 13.96 -1.37 9.94
CA TRP A 120 14.31 -2.64 10.56
C TRP A 120 13.75 -3.78 9.71
N GLU A 121 14.63 -4.47 8.98
CA GLU A 121 14.26 -5.54 8.04
C GLU A 121 14.65 -6.97 8.51
N PHE A 122 13.73 -7.79 9.02
CA PHE A 122 12.48 -7.39 9.68
C PHE A 122 12.54 -7.78 11.17
N PRO A 123 11.80 -7.07 12.05
CA PRO A 123 11.67 -7.48 13.44
C PRO A 123 11.11 -8.90 13.52
N ALA A 124 11.64 -9.72 14.44
CA ALA A 124 11.08 -11.03 14.71
C ALA A 124 9.82 -10.89 15.58
N SER A 125 9.01 -11.95 15.68
CA SER A 125 7.84 -11.99 16.57
C SER A 125 8.19 -11.66 18.02
N SER A 126 9.41 -11.98 18.48
CA SER A 126 9.92 -11.65 19.81
C SER A 126 10.23 -10.16 20.01
N ASP A 127 10.45 -9.40 18.92
CA ASP A 127 10.79 -7.99 18.96
C ASP A 127 9.55 -7.08 19.01
N LYS A 128 8.37 -7.64 18.76
CA LYS A 128 7.10 -6.92 18.60
C LYS A 128 6.81 -5.89 19.70
N ALA A 129 6.89 -6.30 20.96
CA ALA A 129 6.63 -5.40 22.10
C ALA A 129 7.74 -4.36 22.29
N ASN A 130 8.98 -4.72 21.94
CA ASN A 130 10.14 -3.84 22.04
C ASN A 130 10.06 -2.74 20.98
N LEU A 131 9.66 -3.07 19.75
CA LEU A 131 9.45 -2.09 18.69
C LEU A 131 8.32 -1.11 19.03
N VAL A 132 7.21 -1.57 19.62
CA VAL A 132 6.16 -0.67 20.12
C VAL A 132 6.69 0.30 21.18
N SER A 133 7.50 -0.20 22.13
CA SER A 133 8.09 0.63 23.18
C SER A 133 9.06 1.65 22.59
N LEU A 134 9.89 1.23 21.64
CA LEU A 134 10.80 2.10 20.92
C LEU A 134 10.07 3.21 20.16
N ALA A 135 9.03 2.86 19.40
CA ALA A 135 8.24 3.84 18.65
C ALA A 135 7.56 4.87 19.58
N ALA A 136 7.04 4.42 20.73
CA ALA A 136 6.46 5.30 21.74
C ALA A 136 7.49 6.27 22.33
N GLU A 137 8.68 5.78 22.67
CA GLU A 137 9.77 6.58 23.23
C GLU A 137 10.31 7.58 22.20
N LEU A 138 10.48 7.18 20.94
CA LEU A 138 10.85 8.08 19.84
C LEU A 138 9.79 9.16 19.61
N ARG A 139 8.51 8.78 19.52
CA ARG A 139 7.43 9.76 19.30
C ARG A 139 7.40 10.81 20.41
N SER A 140 7.46 10.38 21.67
CA SER A 140 7.53 11.27 22.84
C SER A 140 8.74 12.21 22.77
N ALA A 141 9.92 11.69 22.42
CA ALA A 141 11.14 12.46 22.30
C ALA A 141 11.08 13.50 21.17
N LEU A 142 10.53 13.13 20.01
CA LEU A 142 10.34 14.01 18.86
C LEU A 142 9.31 15.12 19.15
N ASP A 143 8.22 14.80 19.85
CA ASP A 143 7.22 15.79 20.28
C ASP A 143 7.83 16.80 21.27
N GLY A 144 8.64 16.32 22.22
CA GLY A 144 9.40 17.16 23.13
C GLY A 144 10.41 18.05 22.40
N LEU A 145 11.13 17.52 21.42
CA LEU A 145 12.04 18.30 20.57
C LEU A 145 11.28 19.39 19.82
N GLY A 146 10.12 19.07 19.23
CA GLY A 146 9.29 20.03 18.52
C GLY A 146 8.77 21.15 19.43
N ALA A 147 8.28 20.81 20.63
CA ALA A 147 7.84 21.79 21.63
C ALA A 147 8.97 22.77 22.01
N ASN A 148 10.21 22.28 22.17
CA ASN A 148 11.39 23.10 22.43
C ASN A 148 11.91 23.86 21.21
N SER A 149 11.39 23.57 20.01
CA SER A 149 11.79 24.16 18.72
C SER A 149 10.69 25.03 18.11
N ALA A 150 10.02 25.84 18.93
CA ALA A 150 8.90 26.69 18.52
C ALA A 150 7.75 25.93 17.84
N GLY A 151 7.51 24.68 18.23
CA GLY A 151 6.45 23.83 17.68
C GLY A 151 6.77 23.21 16.32
N ARG A 152 8.05 23.21 15.89
CA ARG A 152 8.47 22.54 14.65
C ARG A 152 8.07 21.05 14.70
N PRO A 153 7.31 20.53 13.71
CA PRO A 153 6.96 19.12 13.67
C PRO A 153 8.18 18.28 13.28
N PHE A 154 8.33 17.12 13.92
CA PHE A 154 9.29 16.10 13.53
C PHE A 154 8.57 14.80 13.18
N GLY A 155 8.84 14.26 11.99
CA GLY A 155 8.20 13.04 11.48
C GLY A 155 8.82 11.77 12.06
N LEU A 156 7.99 10.73 12.22
CA LEU A 156 8.42 9.37 12.49
C LEU A 156 7.77 8.42 11.50
N SER A 157 8.56 7.82 10.61
CA SER A 157 8.11 6.82 9.65
C SER A 157 8.77 5.47 9.91
N ALA A 158 8.26 4.43 9.25
CA ALA A 158 8.94 3.15 9.17
C ALA A 158 8.79 2.56 7.77
N ALA A 159 9.90 2.04 7.23
CA ALA A 159 9.88 1.12 6.11
C ALA A 159 9.44 -0.26 6.62
N VAL A 160 8.40 -0.81 6.00
CA VAL A 160 7.72 -2.02 6.47
C VAL A 160 7.51 -3.01 5.33
N PRO A 161 7.46 -4.33 5.62
CA PRO A 161 7.44 -5.35 4.56
C PRO A 161 6.23 -5.23 3.64
N GLY A 162 6.46 -5.31 2.33
CA GLY A 162 5.40 -5.51 1.34
C GLY A 162 4.93 -6.96 1.25
N TYR A 163 5.75 -7.94 1.63
CA TYR A 163 5.30 -9.33 1.69
C TYR A 163 4.50 -9.59 2.97
N ALA A 164 3.25 -10.02 2.82
CA ALA A 164 2.33 -10.21 3.96
C ALA A 164 2.83 -11.23 5.00
N GLY A 165 3.69 -12.18 4.59
CA GLY A 165 4.29 -13.16 5.51
C GLY A 165 5.28 -12.54 6.51
N ASP A 166 5.86 -11.38 6.18
CA ASP A 166 6.94 -10.77 6.96
C ASP A 166 6.44 -9.74 7.98
N THR A 167 5.12 -9.50 8.06
CA THR A 167 4.54 -8.58 9.06
C THR A 167 4.51 -9.17 10.48
N GLY A 168 5.02 -10.39 10.69
CA GLY A 168 4.90 -11.15 11.94
C GLY A 168 5.48 -10.44 13.17
N GLY A 169 6.56 -9.67 12.99
CA GLY A 169 7.19 -8.87 14.05
C GLY A 169 6.52 -7.52 14.36
N LEU A 170 5.52 -7.12 13.57
CA LEU A 170 4.85 -5.82 13.75
C LEU A 170 3.58 -5.97 14.58
N ASP A 171 3.41 -5.09 15.57
CA ASP A 171 2.11 -4.86 16.23
C ASP A 171 1.45 -3.66 15.57
N LEU A 172 0.87 -3.88 14.38
CA LEU A 172 0.35 -2.79 13.54
C LEU A 172 -0.60 -1.87 14.30
N VAL A 173 -1.48 -2.43 15.13
CA VAL A 173 -2.45 -1.66 15.93
C VAL A 173 -1.75 -0.80 16.98
N ARG A 174 -0.79 -1.36 17.73
CA ARG A 174 -0.10 -0.61 18.81
C ARG A 174 0.98 0.34 18.29
N LEU A 175 1.47 0.14 17.07
CA LEU A 175 2.41 1.05 16.40
C LEU A 175 1.70 2.24 15.73
N GLY A 176 0.46 2.05 15.25
CA GLY A 176 -0.31 3.05 14.51
C GLY A 176 -0.37 4.47 15.12
N PRO A 177 -0.52 4.63 16.46
CA PRO A 177 -0.52 5.95 17.09
C PRO A 177 0.81 6.70 17.02
N TYR A 178 1.94 6.01 16.82
CA TYR A 178 3.27 6.60 16.90
C TYR A 178 3.86 6.96 15.53
N LEU A 179 3.50 6.21 14.48
CA LEU A 179 4.02 6.43 13.14
C LEU A 179 3.15 7.42 12.35
N ASP A 180 3.80 8.36 11.68
CA ASP A 180 3.18 9.34 10.78
C ASP A 180 2.95 8.71 9.40
N THR A 181 3.91 7.94 8.89
CA THR A 181 3.80 7.19 7.63
C THR A 181 4.32 5.76 7.75
N TRP A 182 3.69 4.88 6.98
CA TRP A 182 4.07 3.48 6.78
C TRP A 182 4.56 3.32 5.35
N ASN A 183 5.88 3.33 5.16
CA ASN A 183 6.53 3.17 3.85
C ASN A 183 6.53 1.68 3.49
N ILE A 184 5.47 1.20 2.84
CA ILE A 184 5.29 -0.24 2.56
C ILE A 184 6.15 -0.62 1.36
N MET A 185 7.21 -1.39 1.59
CA MET A 185 8.18 -1.85 0.58
C MET A 185 7.53 -2.87 -0.38
N SER A 186 6.70 -2.35 -1.28
CA SER A 186 5.82 -3.10 -2.19
C SER A 186 6.57 -3.55 -3.46
N TYR A 187 7.77 -4.07 -3.25
CA TYR A 187 8.74 -4.56 -4.21
C TYR A 187 9.48 -5.76 -3.59
N GLU A 188 10.36 -6.44 -4.33
CA GLU A 188 10.97 -7.72 -3.93
C GLU A 188 9.96 -8.85 -3.67
N LEU A 189 8.75 -8.77 -4.24
CA LEU A 189 7.67 -9.72 -3.94
C LEU A 189 7.77 -11.03 -4.74
N ALA A 190 8.63 -11.06 -5.74
CA ALA A 190 9.03 -12.22 -6.51
C ALA A 190 10.47 -12.01 -6.94
N ASP A 191 11.29 -13.06 -6.87
CA ASP A 191 12.72 -12.94 -7.11
C ASP A 191 13.25 -14.28 -7.64
N PRO A 192 13.84 -14.31 -8.85
CA PRO A 192 14.42 -15.51 -9.44
C PRO A 192 15.49 -16.16 -8.54
N CYS A 193 16.12 -15.42 -7.64
CA CYS A 193 17.05 -15.94 -6.64
C CYS A 193 16.44 -16.95 -5.68
N TYR A 194 15.14 -16.86 -5.41
CA TYR A 194 14.44 -17.85 -4.59
C TYR A 194 13.93 -19.04 -5.38
N GLN A 195 14.56 -19.31 -6.53
CA GLN A 195 14.30 -20.47 -7.38
C GLN A 195 12.88 -20.47 -7.95
N ASP A 196 12.38 -19.28 -8.30
CA ASP A 196 11.08 -19.12 -8.94
C ASP A 196 11.07 -19.86 -10.30
N PRO A 197 10.18 -20.87 -10.47
CA PRO A 197 10.12 -21.66 -11.70
C PRO A 197 9.37 -20.95 -12.84
N PHE A 198 8.85 -19.75 -12.58
CA PHE A 198 8.10 -18.94 -13.54
C PHE A 198 8.52 -17.47 -13.46
N THR A 199 8.48 -16.77 -14.60
CA THR A 199 8.64 -15.32 -14.64
C THR A 199 7.56 -14.63 -13.81
N ASN A 200 7.95 -13.61 -13.07
CA ASN A 200 7.03 -12.84 -12.25
C ASN A 200 7.55 -11.41 -12.09
N PHE A 201 6.66 -10.49 -11.73
CA PHE A 201 7.04 -9.10 -11.45
C PHE A 201 7.25 -8.95 -9.94
N HIS A 202 8.46 -8.52 -9.54
CA HIS A 202 8.74 -8.20 -8.14
C HIS A 202 7.88 -7.05 -7.59
N THR A 203 7.25 -6.26 -8.47
CA THR A 203 6.33 -5.15 -8.17
C THR A 203 4.92 -5.38 -8.75
N GLY A 204 4.56 -6.62 -9.09
CA GLY A 204 3.27 -6.95 -9.70
C GLY A 204 2.08 -6.60 -8.80
N TRP A 205 1.08 -5.92 -9.33
CA TRP A 205 -0.07 -5.41 -8.59
C TRP A 205 -0.82 -6.50 -7.82
N THR A 206 -0.87 -7.73 -8.33
CA THR A 206 -1.49 -8.86 -7.62
C THR A 206 -0.79 -9.12 -6.29
N LEU A 207 0.55 -9.14 -6.26
CA LEU A 207 1.32 -9.35 -5.04
C LEU A 207 1.31 -8.10 -4.15
N VAL A 208 1.47 -6.92 -4.75
CA VAL A 208 1.39 -5.64 -4.04
C VAL A 208 0.07 -5.52 -3.27
N SER A 209 -1.06 -5.75 -3.94
CA SER A 209 -2.39 -5.62 -3.31
C SER A 209 -2.64 -6.64 -2.20
N GLN A 210 -2.03 -7.83 -2.28
CA GLN A 210 -2.01 -8.82 -1.20
C GLN A 210 -1.16 -8.34 -0.02
N GLY A 211 0.01 -7.76 -0.32
CA GLY A 211 0.94 -7.16 0.62
C GLY A 211 0.35 -6.02 1.46
N LEU A 212 -0.57 -5.25 0.88
CA LEU A 212 -1.29 -4.18 1.59
C LEU A 212 -2.33 -4.71 2.60
N GLN A 213 -2.78 -5.97 2.47
CA GLN A 213 -3.90 -6.49 3.27
C GLN A 213 -3.68 -6.49 4.78
N PRO A 214 -2.49 -6.84 5.34
CA PRO A 214 -2.26 -6.78 6.77
C PRO A 214 -2.51 -5.38 7.35
N TYR A 215 -2.00 -4.34 6.68
CA TYR A 215 -2.15 -2.94 7.09
C TYR A 215 -3.61 -2.47 7.04
N LEU A 216 -4.31 -2.80 5.94
CA LEU A 216 -5.73 -2.48 5.77
C LEU A 216 -6.61 -3.20 6.79
N LYS A 217 -6.35 -4.49 7.05
CA LYS A 217 -7.10 -5.30 8.03
C LYS A 217 -6.83 -4.87 9.47
N ALA A 218 -5.64 -4.36 9.76
CA ALA A 218 -5.32 -3.77 11.06
C ALA A 218 -6.05 -2.44 11.32
N GLY A 219 -6.70 -1.86 10.30
CA GLY A 219 -7.46 -0.62 10.42
C GLY A 219 -6.58 0.63 10.50
N LEU A 220 -5.35 0.56 9.97
CA LEU A 220 -4.48 1.72 9.90
C LEU A 220 -5.12 2.83 9.03
N PRO A 221 -5.01 4.11 9.43
CA PRO A 221 -5.48 5.22 8.60
C PRO A 221 -4.82 5.17 7.22
N ARG A 222 -5.64 5.19 6.16
CA ARG A 222 -5.16 4.99 4.79
C ARG A 222 -4.25 6.13 4.33
N ASP A 223 -4.51 7.34 4.79
CA ASP A 223 -3.70 8.54 4.59
C ASP A 223 -2.30 8.46 5.22
N LYS A 224 -2.05 7.49 6.11
CA LYS A 224 -0.71 7.16 6.62
C LYS A 224 0.00 6.04 5.86
N LEU A 225 -0.69 5.33 4.97
CA LEU A 225 -0.09 4.25 4.19
C LEU A 225 0.54 4.82 2.92
N VAL A 226 1.80 4.49 2.68
CA VAL A 226 2.59 4.98 1.56
C VAL A 226 3.03 3.78 0.72
N LEU A 227 2.69 3.77 -0.57
CA LEU A 227 3.02 2.67 -1.47
C LEU A 227 4.48 2.76 -1.93
N GLY A 228 5.25 1.71 -1.72
CA GLY A 228 6.60 1.59 -2.25
C GLY A 228 6.62 1.34 -3.76
N LEU A 229 7.49 2.07 -4.46
CA LEU A 229 7.78 1.96 -5.88
C LEU A 229 9.28 1.64 -6.05
N ALA A 230 9.62 0.86 -7.08
CA ALA A 230 10.99 0.46 -7.35
C ALA A 230 11.47 0.99 -8.71
N PHE A 231 12.67 1.56 -8.75
CA PHE A 231 13.32 2.07 -9.96
C PHE A 231 14.32 1.07 -10.57
N TYR A 232 14.09 -0.21 -10.33
CA TYR A 232 14.89 -1.33 -10.84
C TYR A 232 13.95 -2.48 -11.23
N GLY A 233 14.51 -3.56 -11.79
CA GLY A 233 13.76 -4.73 -12.21
C GLY A 233 14.37 -6.04 -11.74
N HIS A 234 13.73 -7.15 -12.10
CA HIS A 234 14.16 -8.53 -11.85
C HIS A 234 14.34 -9.34 -13.13
N GLY A 235 15.49 -10.00 -13.30
CA GLY A 235 15.87 -10.73 -14.50
C GLY A 235 15.66 -12.25 -14.43
N TYR A 236 14.89 -12.80 -15.36
CA TYR A 236 14.68 -14.24 -15.55
C TYR A 236 15.29 -14.73 -16.86
N THR A 237 15.64 -16.02 -16.89
CA THR A 237 15.96 -16.74 -18.13
C THR A 237 14.85 -17.72 -18.45
N LEU A 238 14.16 -17.53 -19.58
CA LEU A 238 13.08 -18.40 -20.04
C LEU A 238 13.60 -19.79 -20.43
N VAL A 239 12.77 -20.82 -20.20
CA VAL A 239 13.00 -22.17 -20.75
C VAL A 239 12.90 -22.13 -22.26
N ASP A 240 11.84 -21.50 -22.77
CA ASP A 240 11.53 -21.34 -24.19
C ASP A 240 11.20 -19.86 -24.48
N ALA A 241 11.82 -19.28 -25.50
CA ALA A 241 11.53 -17.91 -25.91
C ALA A 241 10.10 -17.76 -26.50
N GLY A 242 9.50 -18.86 -26.98
CA GLY A 242 8.12 -18.88 -27.47
C GLY A 242 7.06 -18.77 -26.37
N ASP A 243 7.42 -19.07 -25.11
CA ASP A 243 6.58 -18.91 -23.92
C ASP A 243 7.22 -17.86 -23.01
N SER A 244 6.80 -16.61 -23.14
CA SER A 244 7.54 -15.43 -22.64
C SER A 244 6.68 -14.40 -21.93
N GLY A 245 5.42 -14.73 -21.64
CA GLY A 245 4.51 -13.88 -20.90
C GLY A 245 4.79 -13.83 -19.40
N PHE A 246 3.88 -13.20 -18.67
CA PHE A 246 3.77 -13.35 -17.22
C PHE A 246 3.53 -14.82 -16.86
N MET A 247 4.20 -15.33 -15.82
CA MET A 247 4.14 -16.71 -15.36
C MET A 247 4.63 -17.75 -16.38
N ALA A 248 5.50 -17.35 -17.31
CA ALA A 248 6.13 -18.26 -18.26
C ALA A 248 7.24 -19.07 -17.58
N PRO A 249 7.49 -20.35 -17.98
CA PRO A 249 8.52 -21.18 -17.35
C PRO A 249 9.92 -20.56 -17.46
N SER A 250 10.61 -20.45 -16.32
CA SER A 250 11.98 -19.95 -16.22
C SER A 250 12.95 -21.01 -15.70
N LEU A 251 14.21 -20.86 -16.08
CA LEU A 251 15.30 -21.66 -15.54
C LEU A 251 15.55 -21.28 -14.08
N VAL A 252 15.52 -22.29 -13.22
CA VAL A 252 15.96 -22.18 -11.84
C VAL A 252 17.47 -22.37 -11.81
N THR A 253 18.22 -21.28 -11.69
CA THR A 253 19.68 -21.35 -11.63
C THR A 253 20.18 -20.97 -10.24
N ASN A 254 20.68 -21.96 -9.48
CA ASN A 254 21.31 -21.75 -8.16
C ASN A 254 22.58 -20.87 -8.21
N SER A 255 23.05 -20.49 -9.41
CA SER A 255 24.29 -19.73 -9.64
C SER A 255 24.06 -18.28 -10.08
N ALA A 256 22.82 -17.83 -10.26
CA ALA A 256 22.56 -16.56 -10.95
C ALA A 256 22.49 -15.31 -10.08
N CYS A 257 22.24 -15.40 -8.77
CA CYS A 257 22.08 -14.23 -7.88
C CYS A 257 23.26 -13.26 -7.93
N ASN A 258 23.21 -12.34 -8.88
CA ASN A 258 24.23 -11.36 -9.14
C ASN A 258 23.57 -10.09 -9.67
N LYS A 259 24.33 -9.01 -9.83
CA LYS A 259 23.83 -7.69 -10.27
C LYS A 259 23.00 -7.71 -11.57
N GLN A 260 23.13 -8.73 -12.41
CA GLN A 260 22.36 -8.91 -13.64
C GLN A 260 20.88 -9.23 -13.39
N ASP A 261 20.56 -9.73 -12.18
CA ASP A 261 19.20 -10.06 -11.77
C ASP A 261 18.46 -8.84 -11.23
N LEU A 262 19.17 -7.79 -10.78
CA LEU A 262 18.59 -6.57 -10.22
C LEU A 262 18.97 -5.30 -11.02
N PRO A 263 18.73 -5.24 -12.35
CA PRO A 263 19.17 -4.10 -13.13
C PRO A 263 18.38 -2.84 -12.77
N SER A 264 19.08 -1.72 -12.56
CA SER A 264 18.48 -0.40 -12.46
C SER A 264 17.72 -0.03 -13.75
N TYR A 265 16.73 0.86 -13.66
CA TYR A 265 15.99 1.33 -14.83
C TYR A 265 16.93 1.89 -15.90
N ARG A 266 17.95 2.67 -15.53
CA ARG A 266 18.99 3.13 -16.47
C ARG A 266 19.75 1.99 -17.15
N ALA A 267 20.06 0.91 -16.44
CA ALA A 267 20.77 -0.23 -17.00
C ALA A 267 19.88 -1.01 -17.99
N ILE A 268 18.58 -1.11 -17.69
CA ILE A 268 17.58 -1.69 -18.60
C ILE A 268 17.52 -0.85 -19.89
N LEU A 269 17.40 0.48 -19.79
CA LEU A 269 17.37 1.36 -20.96
C LEU A 269 18.66 1.28 -21.79
N ALA A 270 19.82 1.28 -21.15
CA ALA A 270 21.11 1.16 -21.84
C ALA A 270 21.22 -0.18 -22.56
N ALA A 271 20.75 -1.27 -21.95
CA ALA A 271 20.76 -2.59 -22.56
C ALA A 271 19.74 -2.71 -23.70
N LEU A 272 18.54 -2.14 -23.56
CA LEU A 272 17.54 -2.04 -24.63
C LEU A 272 18.09 -1.28 -25.84
N ALA A 273 18.78 -0.15 -25.62
CA ALA A 273 19.36 0.65 -26.70
C ALA A 273 20.52 -0.07 -27.40
N ARG A 274 21.31 -0.84 -26.66
CA ARG A 274 22.48 -1.58 -27.18
C ARG A 274 22.09 -2.88 -27.91
N ASP A 275 21.16 -3.64 -27.34
CA ASP A 275 20.87 -5.02 -27.76
C ASP A 275 19.51 -5.18 -28.46
N GLY A 276 18.64 -4.17 -28.36
CA GLY A 276 17.26 -4.24 -28.86
C GLY A 276 16.35 -5.11 -27.98
N GLY A 277 15.34 -5.72 -28.61
CA GLY A 277 14.27 -6.45 -27.93
C GLY A 277 12.99 -5.63 -27.83
N THR A 278 12.00 -6.17 -27.11
CA THR A 278 10.65 -5.59 -27.04
C THR A 278 10.25 -5.39 -25.60
N VAL A 279 9.66 -4.24 -25.29
CA VAL A 279 9.02 -3.97 -24.00
C VAL A 279 7.53 -4.26 -24.11
N HIS A 280 7.01 -5.05 -23.18
CA HIS A 280 5.61 -5.43 -23.08
C HIS A 280 5.02 -4.92 -21.77
N TYR A 281 3.86 -4.28 -21.83
CA TYR A 281 3.14 -3.84 -20.65
C TYR A 281 2.06 -4.86 -20.27
N ASP A 282 2.03 -5.25 -19.00
CA ASP A 282 0.96 -6.06 -18.42
C ASP A 282 0.02 -5.15 -17.62
N ALA A 283 -1.19 -4.94 -18.13
CA ALA A 283 -2.18 -4.08 -17.49
C ALA A 283 -2.78 -4.67 -16.20
N GLY A 284 -2.78 -6.00 -16.07
CA GLY A 284 -3.26 -6.70 -14.87
C GLY A 284 -2.29 -6.53 -13.71
N GLU A 285 -1.00 -6.71 -13.98
CA GLU A 285 0.07 -6.58 -12.99
C GLU A 285 0.60 -5.15 -12.85
N LYS A 286 0.18 -4.21 -13.71
CA LYS A 286 0.66 -2.81 -13.70
C LYS A 286 2.19 -2.77 -13.66
N ALA A 287 2.80 -3.54 -14.54
CA ALA A 287 4.23 -3.69 -14.66
C ALA A 287 4.58 -3.94 -16.13
N ALA A 288 5.86 -3.82 -16.48
CA ALA A 288 6.34 -4.12 -17.82
C ALA A 288 7.45 -5.16 -17.78
N TYR A 289 7.71 -5.81 -18.91
CA TYR A 289 8.89 -6.64 -19.08
C TYR A 289 9.60 -6.37 -20.39
N TRP A 290 10.93 -6.42 -20.35
CA TRP A 290 11.79 -6.40 -21.52
C TRP A 290 12.13 -7.83 -21.93
N LEU A 291 11.88 -8.15 -23.20
CA LEU A 291 12.13 -9.46 -23.79
C LEU A 291 13.21 -9.37 -24.88
N LEU A 292 14.24 -10.19 -24.75
CA LEU A 292 15.28 -10.40 -25.76
C LEU A 292 15.68 -11.88 -25.82
N GLY A 293 15.14 -12.61 -26.81
CA GLY A 293 15.33 -14.07 -26.89
C GLY A 293 14.78 -14.75 -25.64
N ARG A 294 15.65 -15.38 -24.84
CA ARG A 294 15.27 -16.00 -23.55
C ARG A 294 15.48 -15.09 -22.34
N ARG A 295 16.02 -13.88 -22.52
CA ARG A 295 16.17 -12.91 -21.44
C ARG A 295 14.83 -12.21 -21.23
N TRP A 296 14.34 -12.26 -20.00
CA TRP A 296 13.11 -11.60 -19.58
C TRP A 296 13.44 -10.73 -18.36
N VAL A 297 13.12 -9.44 -18.38
CA VAL A 297 13.38 -8.55 -17.23
C VAL A 297 12.09 -7.84 -16.88
N GLY A 298 11.49 -8.14 -15.73
CA GLY A 298 10.31 -7.47 -15.21
C GLY A 298 10.70 -6.20 -14.47
N PHE A 299 10.07 -5.06 -14.76
CA PHE A 299 10.43 -3.76 -14.23
C PHE A 299 9.28 -2.76 -14.32
N ASP A 300 9.48 -1.56 -13.78
CA ASP A 300 8.55 -0.44 -13.90
C ASP A 300 8.96 0.55 -15.00
N THR A 301 7.96 1.14 -15.64
CA THR A 301 8.03 2.16 -16.69
C THR A 301 7.19 3.36 -16.26
N PRO A 302 7.30 4.53 -16.92
CA PRO A 302 6.40 5.66 -16.64
C PRO A 302 4.92 5.26 -16.64
N GLN A 303 4.50 4.46 -17.62
CA GLN A 303 3.12 3.98 -17.74
C GLN A 303 2.69 3.09 -16.56
N SER A 304 3.56 2.20 -16.09
CA SER A 304 3.21 1.28 -14.98
C SER A 304 3.20 2.00 -13.64
N LEU A 305 4.11 2.97 -13.43
CA LEU A 305 4.11 3.82 -12.24
C LEU A 305 2.88 4.72 -12.19
N GLU A 306 2.47 5.33 -13.30
CA GLU A 306 1.19 6.07 -13.40
C GLU A 306 0.00 5.20 -12.98
N ALA A 307 -0.09 3.97 -13.51
CA ALA A 307 -1.16 3.04 -13.15
C ALA A 307 -1.15 2.65 -11.67
N LYS A 308 0.04 2.51 -11.06
CA LYS A 308 0.21 2.24 -9.61
C LYS A 308 -0.16 3.44 -8.76
N MET A 309 0.20 4.65 -9.18
CA MET A 309 -0.19 5.91 -8.56
C MET A 309 -1.72 6.05 -8.49
N GLN A 310 -2.40 5.85 -9.63
CA GLN A 310 -3.86 5.88 -9.70
C GLN A 310 -4.49 4.81 -8.80
N ALA A 311 -3.88 3.63 -8.70
CA ALA A 311 -4.37 2.56 -7.85
C ALA A 311 -4.16 2.86 -6.35
N ALA A 312 -3.04 3.47 -5.96
CA ALA A 312 -2.79 3.95 -4.60
C ALA A 312 -3.79 5.04 -4.20
N GLU A 313 -4.07 5.99 -5.09
CA GLU A 313 -5.08 7.02 -4.88
C GLU A 313 -6.49 6.44 -4.74
N ALA A 314 -6.86 5.48 -5.60
CA ALA A 314 -8.15 4.79 -5.50
C ALA A 314 -8.32 4.02 -4.18
N LEU A 315 -7.22 3.59 -3.57
CA LEU A 315 -7.21 2.99 -2.22
C LEU A 315 -7.26 4.03 -1.10
N GLY A 316 -7.08 5.32 -1.39
CA GLY A 316 -7.05 6.42 -0.43
C GLY A 316 -5.72 6.52 0.32
N MET A 317 -4.63 6.04 -0.28
CA MET A 317 -3.30 6.06 0.33
C MET A 317 -2.76 7.49 0.45
N GLY A 318 -1.90 7.73 1.45
CA GLY A 318 -1.28 9.03 1.71
C GLY A 318 -0.33 9.49 0.60
N GLY A 319 0.26 8.52 -0.11
CA GLY A 319 1.09 8.75 -1.27
C GLY A 319 2.01 7.59 -1.56
N VAL A 320 3.21 7.89 -2.07
CA VAL A 320 4.19 6.89 -2.48
C VAL A 320 5.59 7.20 -1.95
N MET A 321 6.40 6.15 -1.92
CA MET A 321 7.81 6.19 -1.59
C MET A 321 8.57 5.42 -2.67
N ILE A 322 9.77 5.86 -3.01
CA ILE A 322 10.55 5.33 -4.13
C ILE A 322 11.91 4.83 -3.66
N TRP A 323 12.23 3.58 -4.01
CA TRP A 323 13.56 2.99 -3.94
C TRP A 323 14.16 2.81 -5.36
N ASP A 324 15.19 3.54 -5.77
CA ASP A 324 15.75 4.75 -5.17
C ASP A 324 16.21 5.71 -6.29
N VAL A 325 16.60 6.93 -5.92
CA VAL A 325 16.97 8.01 -6.85
C VAL A 325 18.09 7.63 -7.83
N THR A 326 19.02 6.77 -7.42
CA THR A 326 20.21 6.42 -8.20
C THR A 326 19.91 5.40 -9.29
N LEU A 327 18.73 4.78 -9.28
CA LEU A 327 18.36 3.72 -10.20
C LEU A 327 17.57 4.24 -11.41
N ASP A 328 17.03 5.46 -11.33
CA ASP A 328 16.37 6.12 -12.45
C ASP A 328 17.36 6.43 -13.60
N SER A 329 16.79 6.70 -14.77
CA SER A 329 17.41 7.34 -15.92
C SER A 329 18.04 8.71 -15.56
N LEU A 330 19.05 9.14 -16.33
CA LEU A 330 19.77 10.40 -16.07
C LEU A 330 18.89 11.64 -16.24
N ASP A 331 17.83 11.53 -17.02
CA ASP A 331 16.79 12.54 -17.27
C ASP A 331 15.55 12.36 -16.37
N GLN A 332 15.61 11.47 -15.36
CA GLN A 332 14.60 11.30 -14.32
C GLN A 332 13.20 10.91 -14.84
N GLN A 333 13.12 10.04 -15.85
CA GLN A 333 11.86 9.63 -16.47
C GLN A 333 10.87 9.01 -15.48
N LEU A 334 11.33 8.14 -14.57
CA LEU A 334 10.43 7.49 -13.61
C LEU A 334 9.98 8.46 -12.53
N LEU A 335 10.89 9.27 -11.98
CA LEU A 335 10.53 10.27 -10.97
C LEU A 335 9.55 11.30 -11.53
N SER A 336 9.78 11.76 -12.76
CA SER A 336 8.89 12.73 -13.44
C SER A 336 7.49 12.17 -13.64
N ALA A 337 7.36 10.87 -13.96
CA ALA A 337 6.07 10.21 -14.08
C ALA A 337 5.31 10.19 -12.74
N VAL A 338 6.01 9.90 -11.64
CA VAL A 338 5.42 9.90 -10.29
C VAL A 338 5.02 11.31 -9.85
N THR A 339 5.88 12.32 -10.04
CA THR A 339 5.61 13.69 -9.56
C THR A 339 4.58 14.44 -10.40
N ALA A 340 4.44 14.10 -11.69
CA ALA A 340 3.38 14.63 -12.55
C ALA A 340 1.98 14.21 -12.06
N GLU A 341 1.80 12.94 -11.69
CA GLU A 341 0.53 12.43 -11.15
C GLU A 341 0.27 12.89 -9.70
N ALA A 342 1.32 13.09 -8.91
CA ALA A 342 1.18 13.59 -7.54
C ALA A 342 0.83 15.08 -7.46
N SER A 343 1.13 15.84 -8.51
CA SER A 343 0.73 17.24 -8.63
C SER A 343 -0.79 17.32 -8.77
N PRO A 344 -1.49 18.25 -8.08
CA PRO A 344 -2.90 18.48 -8.39
C PRO A 344 -2.96 18.91 -9.86
N GLY A 345 -3.40 17.99 -10.72
CA GLY A 345 -3.61 18.27 -12.13
C GLY A 345 -4.47 19.54 -12.26
N PRO A 346 -4.36 20.28 -13.37
CA PRO A 346 -5.29 21.36 -13.62
C PRO A 346 -6.67 20.72 -13.63
N GLY A 347 -7.45 20.96 -12.56
CA GLY A 347 -8.86 20.63 -12.55
C GLY A 347 -9.48 21.18 -13.83
N PRO A 348 -10.51 20.53 -14.39
CA PRO A 348 -11.14 21.01 -15.62
C PRO A 348 -11.37 22.51 -15.46
N GLY A 349 -10.67 23.29 -16.29
CA GLY A 349 -10.63 24.73 -16.16
C GLY A 349 -12.07 25.25 -16.06
N PRO A 350 -12.33 26.29 -15.27
CA PRO A 350 -13.67 26.81 -15.13
C PRO A 350 -14.24 27.05 -16.52
N SER A 351 -15.28 26.28 -16.86
CA SER A 351 -16.09 26.53 -18.04
C SER A 351 -16.44 28.02 -18.02
N PRO A 352 -16.24 28.75 -19.13
CA PRO A 352 -16.40 30.21 -19.14
C PRO A 352 -17.79 30.54 -18.64
N SER A 353 -17.86 31.18 -17.47
CA SER A 353 -19.10 31.69 -16.93
C SER A 353 -19.68 32.72 -17.91
N PRO A 354 -20.98 32.65 -18.23
CA PRO A 354 -21.60 33.59 -19.14
C PRO A 354 -21.47 35.02 -18.60
N LYS A 355 -21.07 35.92 -19.49
CA LYS A 355 -20.87 37.35 -19.25
C LYS A 355 -22.09 37.96 -18.53
N PRO A 356 -21.91 38.75 -17.45
CA PRO A 356 -23.04 39.34 -16.75
C PRO A 356 -23.74 40.38 -17.62
N SER A 357 -25.06 40.22 -17.75
CA SER A 357 -25.97 41.23 -18.29
C SER A 357 -26.12 42.37 -17.26
N PRO A 358 -26.22 43.65 -17.67
CA PRO A 358 -26.31 44.77 -16.73
C PRO A 358 -27.58 44.70 -15.87
N SER A 359 -27.41 44.87 -14.56
CA SER A 359 -28.51 44.84 -13.57
C SER A 359 -29.41 46.08 -13.65
N PRO A 360 -30.74 45.93 -13.49
CA PRO A 360 -31.66 47.05 -13.32
C PRO A 360 -31.61 47.65 -11.90
N LYS A 361 -31.97 48.94 -11.84
CA LYS A 361 -31.99 49.87 -10.69
C LYS A 361 -32.83 49.35 -9.50
N PRO A 362 -32.47 49.66 -8.23
CA PRO A 362 -33.06 49.03 -7.05
C PRO A 362 -34.46 49.56 -6.71
N SER A 363 -35.30 48.64 -6.22
CA SER A 363 -36.62 48.89 -5.61
C SER A 363 -36.55 48.55 -4.10
N PRO A 364 -37.36 49.18 -3.23
CA PRO A 364 -37.08 49.27 -1.80
C PRO A 364 -37.36 47.98 -1.02
N SER A 365 -36.59 47.79 0.06
CA SER A 365 -36.56 46.62 0.94
C SER A 365 -37.88 46.34 1.68
N PRO A 366 -38.27 45.06 1.80
CA PRO A 366 -39.10 44.56 2.89
C PRO A 366 -38.26 44.06 4.09
N LYS A 367 -38.88 44.20 5.26
CA LYS A 367 -38.45 43.90 6.65
C LYS A 367 -38.02 42.42 6.86
N PRO A 368 -37.17 42.09 7.88
CA PRO A 368 -36.45 40.83 7.93
C PRO A 368 -37.31 39.64 8.38
N SER A 369 -37.05 38.49 7.77
CA SER A 369 -37.55 37.17 8.18
C SER A 369 -36.40 36.39 8.85
N PRO A 370 -36.67 35.57 9.88
CA PRO A 370 -35.64 35.07 10.79
C PRO A 370 -34.79 33.93 10.19
N SER A 371 -33.55 33.84 10.67
CA SER A 371 -32.55 32.83 10.33
C SER A 371 -33.06 31.40 10.48
N PRO A 372 -32.63 30.46 9.60
CA PRO A 372 -32.70 29.04 9.90
C PRO A 372 -31.59 28.66 10.89
N ASP A 373 -32.00 28.04 12.00
CA ASP A 373 -31.14 27.45 13.03
C ASP A 373 -30.51 26.13 12.52
N PRO A 374 -29.42 25.66 13.16
CA PRO A 374 -28.52 24.63 12.64
C PRO A 374 -29.09 23.21 12.73
N SER A 375 -28.67 22.36 11.78
CA SER A 375 -28.88 20.91 11.79
C SER A 375 -28.29 20.26 13.05
N PRO A 376 -29.07 19.44 13.81
CA PRO A 376 -28.54 18.70 14.96
C PRO A 376 -27.71 17.49 14.52
N GLY A 377 -26.66 17.20 15.29
CA GLY A 377 -25.84 15.99 15.20
C GLY A 377 -26.59 14.71 15.64
N PRO A 378 -25.88 13.58 15.76
CA PRO A 378 -26.49 12.31 16.15
C PRO A 378 -26.94 12.36 17.61
N ASP A 379 -28.26 12.42 17.83
CA ASP A 379 -28.85 12.34 19.16
C ASP A 379 -28.63 10.96 19.80
N GLU A 380 -28.09 10.99 21.02
CA GLU A 380 -28.17 9.93 22.02
C GLU A 380 -29.64 9.75 22.45
N GLY A 381 -30.44 9.06 21.64
CA GLY A 381 -31.80 8.67 22.01
C GLY A 381 -31.81 7.50 23.01
N PRO A 382 -32.80 7.41 23.92
CA PRO A 382 -32.96 6.28 24.82
C PRO A 382 -33.11 4.97 24.04
N GLY A 383 -32.30 3.96 24.38
CA GLY A 383 -32.36 2.63 23.78
C GLY A 383 -33.70 1.93 24.06
N CYS A 384 -34.15 1.03 23.18
CA CYS A 384 -35.29 0.17 23.48
C CYS A 384 -34.88 -0.97 24.44
N GLY A 385 -35.30 -0.86 25.70
CA GLY A 385 -35.07 -1.84 26.77
C GLY A 385 -34.17 -1.30 27.88
N ASP A 386 -34.38 -1.77 29.12
CA ASP A 386 -33.64 -1.36 30.33
C ASP A 386 -32.18 -1.85 30.34
N GLY A 387 -31.37 -1.46 29.34
CA GLY A 387 -29.97 -1.84 29.25
C GLY A 387 -29.70 -3.32 28.93
N GLN A 388 -30.72 -4.09 28.53
CA GLN A 388 -30.56 -5.46 28.02
C GLN A 388 -31.20 -5.60 26.64
N VAL A 389 -30.38 -5.95 25.64
CA VAL A 389 -30.79 -6.23 24.27
C VAL A 389 -31.76 -7.41 24.27
N ARG A 390 -33.10 -7.20 24.29
CA ARG A 390 -34.15 -8.11 23.74
C ARG A 390 -35.64 -7.81 24.01
N SER A 391 -36.09 -6.70 24.61
CA SER A 391 -37.53 -6.51 24.87
C SER A 391 -38.34 -5.72 23.82
N GLY A 392 -37.68 -5.01 22.89
CA GLY A 392 -38.33 -4.44 21.70
C GLY A 392 -39.40 -3.36 21.95
N ARG A 393 -39.43 -2.74 23.14
CA ARG A 393 -40.42 -1.71 23.50
C ARG A 393 -39.77 -0.33 23.66
N CYS A 394 -40.42 0.68 23.09
CA CYS A 394 -40.08 2.09 23.21
C CYS A 394 -41.09 2.81 24.11
N SER A 395 -40.66 3.90 24.75
CA SER A 395 -41.50 4.68 25.67
C SER A 395 -42.61 5.43 24.94
N GLY A 396 -42.38 5.86 23.70
CA GLY A 396 -43.39 6.48 22.86
C GLY A 396 -44.31 5.46 22.18
N ALA A 397 -45.62 5.63 22.32
CA ALA A 397 -46.64 4.74 21.72
C ALA A 397 -46.60 4.66 20.19
N LYS A 398 -45.92 5.60 19.51
CA LYS A 398 -45.74 5.65 18.06
C LYS A 398 -44.30 5.38 17.61
N GLU A 399 -43.41 5.04 18.54
CA GLU A 399 -42.00 4.80 18.25
C GLU A 399 -41.76 3.35 17.84
N CYS A 400 -40.73 3.17 17.01
CA CYS A 400 -40.26 1.89 16.51
C CYS A 400 -38.86 1.63 17.07
N CYS A 401 -38.60 0.38 17.46
CA CYS A 401 -37.29 -0.10 17.86
C CYS A 401 -36.55 -0.58 16.60
N SER A 402 -35.52 0.16 16.19
CA SER A 402 -34.71 -0.16 15.02
C SER A 402 -33.96 -1.48 15.18
N LYS A 403 -33.39 -2.00 14.07
CA LYS A 403 -32.54 -3.21 14.12
C LYS A 403 -31.31 -3.09 15.01
N TRP A 404 -30.93 -1.84 15.34
CA TRP A 404 -29.77 -1.47 16.14
C TRP A 404 -30.10 -1.17 17.61
N GLY A 405 -31.38 -1.28 18.01
CA GLY A 405 -31.78 -1.11 19.42
C GLY A 405 -32.11 0.33 19.84
N TYR A 406 -32.39 1.21 18.89
CA TYR A 406 -32.75 2.61 19.15
C TYR A 406 -34.22 2.90 18.81
N CYS A 407 -34.86 3.77 19.62
CA CYS A 407 -36.24 4.20 19.43
C CYS A 407 -36.34 5.42 18.51
N GLY A 408 -37.30 5.41 17.58
CA GLY A 408 -37.59 6.57 16.74
C GLY A 408 -38.82 6.36 15.83
N THR A 409 -39.28 7.44 15.21
CA THR A 409 -40.50 7.46 14.35
C THR A 409 -40.19 7.52 12.85
N THR A 410 -38.91 7.56 12.47
CA THR A 410 -38.48 7.70 11.08
C THR A 410 -38.39 6.36 10.35
N ARG A 411 -38.30 6.40 9.02
CA ARG A 411 -38.16 5.19 8.18
C ARG A 411 -36.95 4.34 8.58
N ALA A 412 -35.87 4.94 9.07
CA ALA A 412 -34.69 4.22 9.55
C ALA A 412 -34.97 3.34 10.79
N HIS A 413 -36.00 3.70 11.58
CA HIS A 413 -36.42 2.99 12.78
C HIS A 413 -37.59 2.03 12.51
N CYS A 414 -38.52 2.43 11.65
CA CYS A 414 -39.80 1.75 11.44
C CYS A 414 -39.88 0.84 10.20
N ALA A 415 -38.91 0.86 9.29
CA ALA A 415 -38.96 0.08 8.05
C ALA A 415 -38.43 -1.37 8.23
N LYS A 416 -37.88 -1.95 7.15
CA LYS A 416 -37.41 -3.33 7.10
C LYS A 416 -36.39 -3.58 8.23
N ASP A 417 -36.60 -4.67 8.96
CA ASP A 417 -35.82 -5.13 10.13
C ASP A 417 -36.12 -4.42 11.46
N CYS A 418 -37.22 -3.65 11.56
CA CYS A 418 -37.75 -3.16 12.84
C CYS A 418 -38.04 -4.31 13.81
N ARG A 419 -37.55 -4.21 15.05
CA ARG A 419 -37.54 -5.29 16.06
C ARG A 419 -38.67 -5.18 17.10
N GLY A 420 -39.45 -4.11 17.10
CA GLY A 420 -40.62 -3.94 17.97
C GLY A 420 -41.21 -2.53 17.97
N GLY A 421 -42.40 -2.33 18.53
CA GLY A 421 -43.16 -1.08 18.43
C GLY A 421 -44.04 -1.00 17.17
N ALA A 422 -44.32 0.22 16.69
CA ALA A 422 -45.23 0.49 15.57
C ALA A 422 -44.62 0.23 14.17
N CYS A 423 -43.90 -0.88 14.00
CA CYS A 423 -43.19 -1.21 12.76
C CYS A 423 -44.10 -1.18 11.52
N TRP A 424 -43.61 -0.62 10.41
CA TRP A 424 -44.36 -0.53 9.16
C TRP A 424 -44.32 -1.87 8.42
N ALA A 425 -45.49 -2.44 8.11
CA ALA A 425 -45.59 -3.66 7.32
C ALA A 425 -44.97 -3.44 5.92
N ALA A 426 -44.04 -4.30 5.52
CA ALA A 426 -43.38 -4.22 4.23
C ALA A 426 -44.40 -4.49 3.10
N SER A 427 -44.64 -3.52 2.23
CA SER A 427 -45.41 -3.73 1.00
C SER A 427 -44.69 -4.74 0.08
N PRO A 428 -45.43 -5.62 -0.63
CA PRO A 428 -44.83 -6.69 -1.43
C PRO A 428 -44.11 -6.13 -2.67
N PRO A 429 -42.99 -6.75 -3.11
CA PRO A 429 -42.22 -6.27 -4.25
C PRO A 429 -42.92 -6.60 -5.59
N PRO A 430 -42.69 -5.80 -6.66
CA PRO A 430 -43.19 -6.12 -7.99
C PRO A 430 -42.46 -7.36 -8.56
N LYS A 431 -43.23 -8.18 -9.29
CA LYS A 431 -42.82 -9.46 -9.88
C LYS A 431 -41.57 -9.29 -10.75
N ARG A 432 -40.51 -10.04 -10.43
CA ARG A 432 -39.31 -10.21 -11.28
C ARG A 432 -39.43 -11.48 -12.12
N SER A 433 -39.03 -11.37 -13.37
CA SER A 433 -38.71 -12.45 -14.30
C SER A 433 -37.67 -13.43 -13.71
N PRO A 434 -37.57 -14.67 -14.20
CA PRO A 434 -36.77 -15.72 -13.57
C PRO A 434 -35.28 -15.35 -13.56
N LYS A 435 -34.66 -15.39 -12.37
CA LYS A 435 -33.22 -15.18 -12.18
C LYS A 435 -32.50 -16.54 -12.29
N PRO A 436 -31.33 -16.64 -12.92
CA PRO A 436 -30.58 -17.89 -13.03
C PRO A 436 -30.17 -18.43 -11.65
N SER A 437 -30.16 -19.76 -11.53
CA SER A 437 -29.66 -20.48 -10.35
C SER A 437 -28.22 -20.08 -10.01
N PRO A 438 -27.85 -19.97 -8.72
CA PRO A 438 -26.52 -19.52 -8.31
C PRO A 438 -25.43 -20.54 -8.68
N THR A 439 -24.39 -20.05 -9.34
CA THR A 439 -23.10 -20.72 -9.53
C THR A 439 -22.53 -21.12 -8.15
N PRO A 440 -21.95 -22.32 -7.99
CA PRO A 440 -21.40 -22.74 -6.70
C PRO A 440 -20.27 -21.82 -6.25
N SER A 441 -20.33 -21.31 -5.02
CA SER A 441 -19.18 -20.68 -4.36
C SER A 441 -18.16 -21.73 -3.90
N PRO A 442 -16.87 -21.37 -3.75
CA PRO A 442 -15.76 -22.29 -3.44
C PRO A 442 -15.80 -22.97 -2.06
N THR A 443 -16.85 -22.76 -1.26
CA THR A 443 -16.88 -23.12 0.16
C THR A 443 -17.40 -24.53 0.45
N ASP A 444 -17.92 -25.26 -0.55
CA ASP A 444 -18.53 -26.59 -0.32
C ASP A 444 -17.52 -27.75 -0.28
N GLY A 445 -16.21 -27.49 -0.26
CA GLY A 445 -15.17 -28.51 0.02
C GLY A 445 -15.08 -29.67 -0.97
N GLY A 446 -15.77 -29.60 -2.11
CA GLY A 446 -15.77 -30.63 -3.14
C GLY A 446 -14.48 -30.61 -3.96
N LYS A 447 -13.83 -31.78 -4.11
CA LYS A 447 -12.67 -31.93 -5.01
C LYS A 447 -13.08 -31.57 -6.44
N MET A 448 -12.21 -30.84 -7.14
CA MET A 448 -12.44 -30.48 -8.54
C MET A 448 -12.18 -31.69 -9.45
N CYS A 449 -12.93 -31.80 -10.55
CA CYS A 449 -12.64 -32.73 -11.64
C CYS A 449 -12.01 -31.97 -12.79
N GLY A 450 -11.03 -32.59 -13.43
CA GLY A 450 -10.36 -32.06 -14.61
C GLY A 450 -9.40 -30.92 -14.40
N ASP A 451 -8.59 -31.03 -13.35
CA ASP A 451 -7.53 -30.07 -13.02
C ASP A 451 -8.09 -28.64 -12.86
N GLY A 452 -9.37 -28.51 -12.52
CA GLY A 452 -10.08 -27.24 -12.40
C GLY A 452 -10.62 -26.65 -13.71
N LYS A 453 -10.42 -27.33 -14.86
CA LYS A 453 -11.02 -26.96 -16.15
C LYS A 453 -12.31 -27.74 -16.41
N ILE A 454 -13.32 -27.04 -16.91
CA ILE A 454 -14.61 -27.64 -17.27
C ILE A 454 -14.40 -28.63 -18.42
N GLY A 455 -14.85 -29.89 -18.26
CA GLY A 455 -15.10 -30.80 -19.40
C GLY A 455 -14.22 -32.05 -19.59
N ASN A 456 -13.37 -32.47 -18.64
CA ASN A 456 -12.65 -33.77 -18.77
C ASN A 456 -13.17 -34.92 -17.86
N GLY A 457 -14.18 -34.64 -17.02
CA GLY A 457 -15.16 -35.61 -16.53
C GLY A 457 -14.75 -36.65 -15.47
N LYS A 458 -13.52 -36.66 -14.94
CA LYS A 458 -13.10 -37.69 -13.97
C LYS A 458 -12.98 -37.18 -12.54
N CYS A 459 -13.77 -37.79 -11.65
CA CYS A 459 -13.72 -37.57 -10.22
C CYS A 459 -12.85 -38.62 -9.49
N PRO A 460 -12.14 -38.23 -8.42
CA PRO A 460 -11.19 -39.09 -7.74
C PRO A 460 -11.85 -40.23 -6.94
N LEU A 461 -13.12 -40.09 -6.53
CA LEU A 461 -13.86 -41.14 -5.84
C LEU A 461 -14.83 -41.85 -6.77
N LYS A 462 -14.89 -43.19 -6.67
CA LYS A 462 -15.85 -44.01 -7.42
C LYS A 462 -17.29 -43.59 -7.10
N LYS A 463 -18.14 -43.56 -8.14
CA LYS A 463 -19.56 -43.14 -8.08
C LYS A 463 -19.79 -41.66 -7.74
N GLN A 464 -18.84 -40.78 -8.05
CA GLN A 464 -19.07 -39.33 -8.10
C GLN A 464 -19.31 -38.87 -9.54
N CYS A 465 -19.98 -37.74 -9.65
CA CYS A 465 -20.29 -37.05 -10.89
C CYS A 465 -19.54 -35.72 -10.93
N CYS A 466 -19.05 -35.37 -12.09
CA CYS A 466 -18.42 -34.10 -12.40
C CYS A 466 -19.50 -33.14 -12.92
N SER A 467 -19.80 -32.09 -12.18
CA SER A 467 -20.77 -31.08 -12.62
C SER A 467 -20.25 -30.28 -13.82
N GLN A 468 -21.14 -29.59 -14.55
CA GLN A 468 -20.80 -28.59 -15.59
C GLN A 468 -19.84 -27.49 -15.10
N TRP A 469 -19.67 -27.33 -13.78
CA TRP A 469 -18.80 -26.34 -13.17
C TRP A 469 -17.44 -26.91 -12.75
N GLY A 470 -17.13 -28.17 -13.07
CA GLY A 470 -15.83 -28.78 -12.77
C GLY A 470 -15.66 -29.28 -11.33
N TYR A 471 -16.76 -29.58 -10.62
CA TYR A 471 -16.75 -30.07 -9.24
C TYR A 471 -17.34 -31.47 -9.08
N CYS A 472 -16.75 -32.28 -8.20
CA CYS A 472 -17.19 -33.64 -7.90
C CYS A 472 -18.21 -33.73 -6.76
N GLY A 473 -19.28 -34.48 -6.97
CA GLY A 473 -20.27 -34.77 -5.92
C GLY A 473 -21.18 -35.96 -6.25
N LYS A 474 -22.13 -36.27 -5.37
CA LYS A 474 -23.07 -37.40 -5.50
C LYS A 474 -24.55 -37.01 -5.49
N THR A 475 -24.86 -35.73 -5.43
CA THR A 475 -26.24 -35.24 -5.36
C THR A 475 -26.73 -34.78 -6.72
N LYS A 476 -28.03 -34.53 -6.86
CA LYS A 476 -28.65 -34.05 -8.11
C LYS A 476 -27.99 -32.78 -8.67
N ARG A 477 -27.40 -31.95 -7.80
CA ARG A 477 -26.66 -30.75 -8.18
C ARG A 477 -25.38 -31.04 -8.99
N TYR A 478 -24.77 -32.20 -8.77
CA TYR A 478 -23.53 -32.62 -9.45
C TYR A 478 -23.77 -33.67 -10.52
N CYS A 479 -24.78 -34.51 -10.31
CA CYS A 479 -25.11 -35.64 -11.18
C CYS A 479 -26.26 -35.36 -12.14
N GLY A 480 -27.04 -34.30 -11.97
CA GLY A 480 -28.18 -33.98 -12.84
C GLY A 480 -27.78 -33.20 -14.09
N GLU A 481 -28.67 -32.31 -14.53
CA GLU A 481 -28.55 -31.58 -15.81
C GLU A 481 -27.22 -30.79 -15.93
N GLY A 482 -26.50 -31.04 -17.03
CA GLY A 482 -25.16 -30.49 -17.28
C GLY A 482 -24.02 -31.30 -16.64
N CYS A 483 -24.25 -32.53 -16.18
CA CYS A 483 -23.15 -33.39 -15.73
C CYS A 483 -22.14 -33.66 -16.87
N ALA A 484 -20.87 -33.34 -16.63
CA ALA A 484 -19.78 -33.36 -17.61
C ALA A 484 -18.92 -34.64 -17.54
N GLY A 485 -19.23 -35.58 -16.63
CA GLY A 485 -18.61 -36.91 -16.59
C GLY A 485 -18.80 -37.66 -15.26
N GLY A 486 -18.56 -38.97 -15.26
CA GLY A 486 -18.82 -39.85 -14.11
C GLY A 486 -20.21 -40.51 -14.16
N ALA A 487 -20.80 -40.80 -13.00
CA ALA A 487 -22.09 -41.51 -12.90
C ALA A 487 -23.31 -40.57 -13.02
N CYS A 488 -23.36 -39.79 -14.11
CA CYS A 488 -24.42 -38.83 -14.37
C CYS A 488 -25.81 -39.49 -14.36
N TRP A 489 -26.81 -38.75 -13.88
CA TRP A 489 -28.20 -39.16 -13.80
C TRP A 489 -28.93 -38.55 -15.01
N ASP A 490 -29.68 -39.37 -15.73
CA ASP A 490 -30.53 -38.94 -16.84
C ASP A 490 -31.68 -38.04 -16.39
#